data_AF-A0A6I2LBY1-F1
#
_entry.id   AF-A0A6I2LBY1-F1
#
_cell.length_a   1.000
_cell.length_b   1.000
_cell.length_c   1.000
_cell.angle_alpha   90.00
_cell.angle_beta   90.00
_cell.angle_gamma   90.00
#
_symmetry.space_group_name_H-M   'P 1'
#
loop_
_entity.id
_entity.type
_entity.pdbx_description
1 polymer ?
#
loop_
_entity_poly.entity_id
_entity_poly.type
_entity_poly.pdbx_seq_one_letter_code
_entity_poly.pdbx_strand_id
1 'polypeptide(L)'
;MKTSILAAIAVTCFSCGALAASFPLNGAPPEVTIAFDALQAELNRRLEPGKGKPVRLDLPSATPPTAAEKAAFRAVFGTEQPLTIQRAGPAGKVTKYTFTLPAADYKLDDDQASWSALPVQVSVDDTGAISSGKWPKVEFHGLDHNLVFRDIALTARQERGSTLGYRLFQFGEVKYDNLTPAGSLNLKDFSFRETYAPPKNKPEQQHEISIKHATIASEIQVDDVHLAFRQRGMKLDDFEADKPGISSLLQMLAQPGANVELLDLSASFGGGKLRASGTASLPGATAADLLSEADMLKKLEVKLKAEMSTSTLRHIALLFARKNGKDKDQQAVEKEAQDIYSYALGKLLSDGYATLEKDKLMSSIEIKQGMLYIHDNPTPLPLEKLKEMMSEQSSQPTAPDEEDHSPPQAVLWRDRSLEQLQLFAANNQDKALRELCIRSVQSKDAEAAERWCAKAEMKVPDKIDDDLLEDPPAIKDNTLQLSLEGGYYNTSYYRFDPHKIRRLKLKLDNPQRHDKWAPFMKLCVQAETPSDAACLTFVQRGDKQITAYSQLAAADGQPRGAEHPLERKFKVGESIDVEIYVDDQQVHFWLGDDDGEGREEPVLFPAGLLSLTCSTADCSFKFE
;
A
#
# COMPACT_ATOMS: atom_id res chain seq x y z
N MET A 1 -14.19 22.57 -15.54
CA MET A 1 -14.87 21.55 -16.36
C MET A 1 -14.08 20.26 -16.51
N LYS A 2 -12.73 20.31 -16.62
CA LYS A 2 -11.87 19.12 -16.69
C LYS A 2 -12.15 18.15 -15.52
N THR A 3 -11.94 18.60 -14.29
CA THR A 3 -11.96 17.72 -13.10
C THR A 3 -13.28 17.03 -12.76
N SER A 4 -14.46 17.49 -13.15
CA SER A 4 -15.74 16.82 -12.80
C SER A 4 -16.23 15.78 -13.80
N ILE A 5 -15.93 15.93 -15.09
CA ILE A 5 -16.26 14.91 -16.09
C ILE A 5 -15.16 13.85 -16.11
N LEU A 6 -13.90 14.25 -15.87
CA LEU A 6 -12.85 13.31 -15.51
C LEU A 6 -13.18 12.63 -14.20
N ALA A 7 -13.45 13.30 -13.08
CA ALA A 7 -13.83 12.57 -11.86
C ALA A 7 -15.07 11.69 -12.04
N ALA A 8 -16.03 12.07 -12.88
CA ALA A 8 -17.18 11.24 -13.17
C ALA A 8 -16.89 9.91 -13.90
N ILE A 9 -15.78 9.81 -14.62
CA ILE A 9 -15.45 8.63 -15.43
C ILE A 9 -14.12 8.04 -14.96
N ALA A 10 -13.12 8.91 -14.80
CA ALA A 10 -11.87 8.66 -14.08
C ALA A 10 -12.13 8.21 -12.65
N VAL A 11 -12.84 8.90 -11.75
CA VAL A 11 -12.95 8.41 -10.36
C VAL A 11 -13.89 7.19 -10.28
N THR A 12 -14.76 6.89 -11.23
CA THR A 12 -15.34 5.53 -11.30
C THR A 12 -14.29 4.48 -11.70
N CYS A 13 -13.48 4.72 -12.72
CA CYS A 13 -12.41 3.80 -13.16
C CYS A 13 -11.17 3.76 -12.21
N PHE A 14 -10.90 4.85 -11.49
CA PHE A 14 -9.70 5.18 -10.71
C PHE A 14 -10.02 5.44 -9.23
N SER A 15 -11.26 5.51 -8.72
CA SER A 15 -11.45 5.19 -7.30
C SER A 15 -11.47 3.69 -7.13
N CYS A 16 -11.94 2.91 -8.12
CA CYS A 16 -11.52 1.52 -8.24
C CYS A 16 -10.01 1.41 -8.41
N GLY A 17 -9.36 2.19 -9.30
CA GLY A 17 -7.90 2.18 -9.47
C GLY A 17 -7.03 2.81 -8.38
N ALA A 18 -7.54 3.72 -7.54
CA ALA A 18 -6.82 4.39 -6.44
C ALA A 18 -7.14 3.71 -5.10
N LEU A 19 -8.34 3.15 -4.93
CA LEU A 19 -8.52 2.05 -3.98
C LEU A 19 -7.64 0.87 -4.42
N ALA A 20 -7.55 0.53 -5.71
CA ALA A 20 -6.66 -0.53 -6.22
C ALA A 20 -5.18 -0.15 -6.36
N ALA A 21 -4.82 1.12 -6.18
CA ALA A 21 -3.44 1.57 -5.97
C ALA A 21 -3.11 1.68 -4.46
N SER A 22 -4.14 1.72 -3.61
CA SER A 22 -4.02 1.52 -2.16
C SER A 22 -4.08 0.03 -1.78
N PHE A 23 -4.70 -0.80 -2.62
CA PHE A 23 -4.53 -2.24 -2.62
C PHE A 23 -3.26 -2.55 -3.41
N PRO A 24 -2.47 -3.53 -3.00
CA PRO A 24 -1.30 -3.93 -3.76
C PRO A 24 -1.78 -4.70 -5.01
N LEU A 25 -2.26 -4.01 -6.04
CA LEU A 25 -2.07 -4.49 -7.42
C LEU A 25 -0.60 -4.24 -7.82
N ASN A 26 0.33 -4.64 -6.96
CA ASN A 26 1.75 -4.72 -7.25
C ASN A 26 1.91 -5.81 -8.32
N GLY A 27 1.80 -5.43 -9.59
CA GLY A 27 1.82 -6.37 -10.72
C GLY A 27 0.63 -6.30 -11.66
N ALA A 28 -0.19 -5.23 -11.64
CA ALA A 28 -1.17 -5.03 -12.70
C ALA A 28 -0.48 -5.19 -14.08
N PRO A 29 -0.99 -6.06 -14.98
CA PRO A 29 -0.36 -6.28 -16.27
C PRO A 29 -0.16 -4.96 -17.00
N PRO A 30 0.95 -4.80 -17.75
CA PRO A 30 1.23 -3.57 -18.49
C PRO A 30 0.04 -3.09 -19.32
N GLU A 31 -0.73 -4.00 -19.92
CA GLU A 31 -1.93 -3.67 -20.70
C GLU A 31 -3.06 -3.05 -19.89
N VAL A 32 -3.24 -3.43 -18.61
CA VAL A 32 -4.25 -2.82 -17.74
C VAL A 32 -3.89 -1.36 -17.49
N THR A 33 -2.66 -1.11 -17.06
CA THR A 33 -2.14 0.25 -16.81
C THR A 33 -2.24 1.11 -18.08
N ILE A 34 -1.73 0.61 -19.21
CA ILE A 34 -1.79 1.32 -20.50
C ILE A 34 -3.24 1.62 -20.89
N ALA A 35 -4.16 0.67 -20.75
CA ALA A 35 -5.55 0.86 -21.12
C ALA A 35 -6.23 1.93 -20.25
N PHE A 36 -6.06 1.92 -18.93
CA PHE A 36 -6.69 2.93 -18.07
C PHE A 36 -6.07 4.32 -18.26
N ASP A 37 -4.75 4.42 -18.41
CA ASP A 37 -4.06 5.69 -18.68
C ASP A 37 -4.47 6.28 -20.04
N ALA A 38 -4.57 5.45 -21.08
CA ALA A 38 -5.01 5.89 -22.39
C ALA A 38 -6.47 6.37 -22.39
N LEU A 39 -7.35 5.68 -21.67
CA LEU A 39 -8.75 6.07 -21.50
C LEU A 39 -8.85 7.42 -20.77
N GLN A 40 -8.04 7.60 -19.73
CA GLN A 40 -7.93 8.85 -18.98
C GLN A 40 -7.43 9.99 -19.85
N ALA A 41 -6.37 9.76 -20.61
CA ALA A 41 -5.81 10.73 -21.54
C ALA A 41 -6.83 11.12 -22.62
N GLU A 42 -7.62 10.17 -23.14
CA GLU A 42 -8.68 10.42 -24.12
C GLU A 42 -9.78 11.31 -23.53
N LEU A 43 -10.23 11.04 -22.31
CA LEU A 43 -11.19 11.88 -21.59
C LEU A 43 -10.64 13.29 -21.35
N ASN A 44 -9.40 13.39 -20.87
CA ASN A 44 -8.67 14.64 -20.71
C ASN A 44 -8.69 15.48 -21.99
N ARG A 45 -8.25 14.88 -23.09
CA ARG A 45 -8.17 15.52 -24.41
C ARG A 45 -9.53 16.05 -24.88
N ARG A 46 -10.63 15.34 -24.62
CA ARG A 46 -11.98 15.78 -25.01
C ARG A 46 -12.53 16.91 -24.14
N LEU A 47 -12.02 17.05 -22.91
CA LEU A 47 -12.49 18.03 -21.93
C LEU A 47 -11.76 19.37 -21.99
N GLU A 48 -10.80 19.53 -22.89
CA GLU A 48 -10.13 20.79 -23.18
C GLU A 48 -10.78 21.51 -24.37
N PRO A 49 -11.85 22.32 -24.16
CA PRO A 49 -12.25 23.22 -25.23
C PRO A 49 -11.12 24.23 -25.46
N GLY A 50 -10.72 24.42 -26.73
CA GLY A 50 -9.92 25.58 -27.09
C GLY A 50 -10.62 26.85 -26.59
N LYS A 51 -9.86 27.81 -26.04
CA LYS A 51 -10.39 29.06 -25.46
C LYS A 51 -11.47 29.67 -26.39
N GLY A 52 -12.65 29.91 -25.82
CA GLY A 52 -13.79 30.53 -26.53
C GLY A 52 -14.63 29.62 -27.42
N LYS A 53 -14.29 28.32 -27.56
CA LYS A 53 -15.09 27.36 -28.34
C LYS A 53 -16.14 26.64 -27.48
N PRO A 54 -17.30 26.29 -28.05
CA PRO A 54 -18.25 25.41 -27.37
C PRO A 54 -17.62 24.04 -27.15
N VAL A 55 -17.90 23.44 -25.98
CA VAL A 55 -17.42 22.10 -25.62
C VAL A 55 -18.10 21.07 -26.52
N ARG A 56 -17.32 20.20 -27.15
CA ARG A 56 -17.77 19.17 -28.10
C ARG A 56 -17.15 17.83 -27.75
N LEU A 57 -17.77 17.14 -26.78
CA LEU A 57 -17.28 15.85 -26.25
C LEU A 57 -17.51 14.69 -27.23
N ASP A 58 -18.46 14.87 -28.15
CA ASP A 58 -18.83 13.91 -29.19
C ASP A 58 -17.82 13.80 -30.34
N LEU A 59 -16.90 14.77 -30.46
CA LEU A 59 -15.88 14.74 -31.49
C LEU A 59 -14.70 13.85 -31.04
N PRO A 60 -14.03 13.15 -31.97
CA PRO A 60 -12.77 12.46 -31.68
C PRO A 60 -11.74 13.41 -31.07
N SER A 61 -10.91 12.90 -30.17
CA SER A 61 -9.75 13.65 -29.67
C SER A 61 -8.81 14.03 -30.83
N ALA A 62 -8.11 15.16 -30.70
CA ALA A 62 -7.20 15.65 -31.74
C ALA A 62 -6.00 14.71 -31.96
N THR A 63 -5.57 14.03 -30.90
CA THR A 63 -4.52 13.01 -30.93
C THR A 63 -5.21 11.67 -30.68
N PRO A 64 -5.48 10.81 -31.68
CA PRO A 64 -6.14 9.53 -31.43
C PRO A 64 -5.23 8.57 -30.63
N PRO A 65 -5.80 7.53 -29.99
CA PRO A 65 -5.01 6.53 -29.29
C PRO A 65 -3.99 5.84 -30.19
N THR A 66 -2.79 5.56 -29.66
CA THR A 66 -1.71 4.84 -30.35
C THR A 66 -2.08 3.38 -30.60
N ALA A 67 -1.29 2.67 -31.42
CA ALA A 67 -1.53 1.25 -31.68
C ALA A 67 -1.41 0.40 -30.40
N ALA A 68 -0.45 0.72 -29.53
CA ALA A 68 -0.29 0.04 -28.24
C ALA A 68 -1.48 0.28 -27.32
N GLU A 69 -1.98 1.51 -27.24
CA GLU A 69 -3.16 1.87 -26.44
C GLU A 69 -4.42 1.16 -26.96
N LYS A 70 -4.61 1.08 -28.28
CA LYS A 70 -5.74 0.33 -28.88
C LYS A 70 -5.67 -1.16 -28.61
N ALA A 71 -4.47 -1.74 -28.65
CA ALA A 71 -4.26 -3.14 -28.30
C ALA A 71 -4.61 -3.40 -26.82
N ALA A 72 -4.14 -2.53 -25.93
CA ALA A 72 -4.47 -2.56 -24.51
C ALA A 72 -5.98 -2.40 -24.26
N PHE A 73 -6.64 -1.47 -24.96
CA PHE A 73 -8.10 -1.33 -24.89
C PHE A 73 -8.83 -2.60 -25.30
N ARG A 74 -8.38 -3.25 -26.39
CA ARG A 74 -8.98 -4.49 -26.85
C ARG A 74 -8.80 -5.62 -25.84
N ALA A 75 -7.63 -5.71 -25.22
CA ALA A 75 -7.34 -6.71 -24.19
C ALA A 75 -8.23 -6.53 -22.95
N VAL A 76 -8.37 -5.30 -22.46
CA VAL A 76 -9.05 -5.00 -21.19
C VAL A 76 -10.56 -4.80 -21.35
N PHE A 77 -10.97 -4.07 -22.37
CA PHE A 77 -12.37 -3.66 -22.60
C PHE A 77 -13.06 -4.44 -23.73
N GLY A 78 -12.35 -5.33 -24.43
CA GLY A 78 -12.88 -6.06 -25.59
C GLY A 78 -13.05 -5.23 -26.87
N THR A 79 -12.63 -3.96 -26.88
CA THR A 79 -12.81 -3.03 -28.01
C THR A 79 -11.67 -2.02 -28.09
N GLU A 80 -11.34 -1.52 -29.29
CA GLU A 80 -10.39 -0.41 -29.45
C GLU A 80 -10.97 0.97 -29.07
N GLN A 81 -12.29 1.04 -28.85
CA GLN A 81 -13.02 2.25 -28.48
C GLN A 81 -13.85 1.97 -27.24
N PRO A 82 -13.24 1.93 -26.04
CA PRO A 82 -13.92 1.57 -24.81
C PRO A 82 -14.98 2.58 -24.38
N LEU A 83 -14.92 3.80 -24.89
CA LEU A 83 -15.83 4.88 -24.51
C LEU A 83 -16.67 5.33 -25.71
N THR A 84 -17.98 5.18 -25.61
CA THR A 84 -18.92 5.76 -26.56
C THR A 84 -19.52 7.04 -26.00
N ILE A 85 -19.60 8.08 -26.83
CA ILE A 85 -20.14 9.39 -26.43
C ILE A 85 -21.24 9.78 -27.41
N GLN A 86 -22.45 9.90 -26.88
CA GLN A 86 -23.62 10.31 -27.64
C GLN A 86 -24.06 11.70 -27.22
N ARG A 87 -24.10 12.63 -28.16
CA ARG A 87 -24.68 13.95 -27.92
C ARG A 87 -26.18 13.88 -28.14
N ALA A 88 -26.96 14.19 -27.11
CA ALA A 88 -28.37 14.49 -27.28
C ALA A 88 -28.53 15.91 -27.85
N GLY A 89 -29.54 16.11 -28.70
CA GLY A 89 -29.83 17.42 -29.30
C GLY A 89 -29.91 18.53 -28.24
N PRO A 90 -29.49 19.77 -28.58
CA PRO A 90 -29.48 20.86 -27.61
C PRO A 90 -30.89 21.15 -27.07
N ALA A 91 -31.02 21.25 -25.76
CA ALA A 91 -32.24 21.70 -25.10
C ALA A 91 -31.99 23.13 -24.58
N GLY A 92 -32.25 24.12 -25.43
CA GLY A 92 -31.89 25.51 -25.13
C GLY A 92 -30.37 25.70 -25.11
N LYS A 93 -29.84 26.28 -24.02
CA LYS A 93 -28.39 26.50 -23.82
C LYS A 93 -27.63 25.27 -23.30
N VAL A 94 -28.35 24.21 -22.92
CA VAL A 94 -27.75 23.01 -22.33
C VAL A 94 -27.49 21.99 -23.43
N THR A 95 -26.24 21.55 -23.55
CA THR A 95 -25.89 20.37 -24.35
C THR A 95 -25.75 19.17 -23.44
N LYS A 96 -26.47 18.08 -23.76
CA LYS A 96 -26.41 16.83 -23.01
C LYS A 96 -25.59 15.79 -23.76
N TYR A 97 -24.78 15.05 -23.01
CA TYR A 97 -23.97 13.94 -23.48
C TYR A 97 -24.28 12.70 -22.65
N THR A 98 -24.25 11.53 -23.28
CA THR A 98 -24.25 10.24 -22.62
C THR A 98 -22.95 9.54 -22.95
N PHE A 99 -22.14 9.30 -21.93
CA PHE A 99 -20.94 8.49 -21.99
C PHE A 99 -21.34 7.07 -21.61
N THR A 100 -20.88 6.07 -22.36
CA THR A 100 -21.09 4.66 -22.00
C THR A 100 -19.77 3.92 -22.09
N LEU A 101 -19.32 3.38 -20.96
CA LEU A 101 -18.35 2.31 -20.88
C LEU A 101 -19.13 0.98 -20.93
N PRO A 102 -18.90 0.11 -21.93
CA PRO A 102 -19.63 -1.15 -22.02
C PRO A 102 -19.23 -2.08 -20.88
N ALA A 103 -20.12 -3.04 -20.61
CA ALA A 103 -19.77 -4.15 -19.73
C ALA A 103 -18.57 -4.90 -20.31
N ALA A 104 -17.65 -5.31 -19.45
CA ALA A 104 -16.55 -6.17 -19.86
C ALA A 104 -16.22 -7.19 -18.76
N ASP A 105 -15.53 -8.23 -19.19
CA ASP A 105 -15.00 -9.30 -18.36
C ASP A 105 -13.55 -9.51 -18.81
N TYR A 106 -12.62 -9.20 -17.93
CA TYR A 106 -11.18 -9.29 -18.13
C TYR A 106 -10.64 -10.41 -17.24
N LYS A 107 -9.85 -11.30 -17.84
CA LYS A 107 -9.23 -12.44 -17.15
C LYS A 107 -7.73 -12.42 -17.39
N LEU A 108 -6.99 -12.59 -16.31
CA LEU A 108 -5.55 -12.73 -16.30
C LEU A 108 -5.21 -13.88 -15.35
N ASP A 109 -4.77 -15.01 -15.91
CA ASP A 109 -4.45 -16.20 -15.13
C ASP A 109 -5.59 -16.60 -14.17
N ASP A 110 -5.35 -16.56 -12.85
CA ASP A 110 -6.34 -16.86 -11.80
C ASP A 110 -7.13 -15.62 -11.32
N ASP A 111 -6.79 -14.44 -11.84
CA ASP A 111 -7.47 -13.18 -11.53
C ASP A 111 -8.52 -12.83 -12.60
N GLN A 112 -9.63 -12.26 -12.15
CA GLN A 112 -10.75 -11.84 -12.98
C GLN A 112 -11.29 -10.50 -12.50
N ALA A 113 -11.43 -9.54 -13.42
CA ALA A 113 -12.12 -8.29 -13.20
C ALA A 113 -13.33 -8.21 -14.11
N SER A 114 -14.51 -7.89 -13.56
CA SER A 114 -15.72 -7.73 -14.36
C SER A 114 -16.52 -6.51 -13.92
N TRP A 115 -17.20 -5.89 -14.88
CA TRP A 115 -18.06 -4.75 -14.60
C TRP A 115 -19.26 -4.72 -15.52
N SER A 116 -20.35 -4.18 -14.97
CA SER A 116 -21.55 -3.84 -15.73
C SER A 116 -21.32 -2.60 -16.60
N ALA A 117 -22.21 -2.35 -17.58
CA ALA A 117 -22.11 -1.13 -18.37
C ALA A 117 -22.32 0.11 -17.47
N LEU A 118 -21.48 1.14 -17.66
CA LEU A 118 -21.54 2.40 -16.94
C LEU A 118 -22.04 3.51 -17.88
N PRO A 119 -23.33 3.89 -17.78
CA PRO A 119 -23.85 5.10 -18.40
C PRO A 119 -23.63 6.32 -17.49
N VAL A 120 -22.98 7.36 -18.03
CA VAL A 120 -22.81 8.66 -17.37
C VAL A 120 -23.46 9.74 -18.23
N GLN A 121 -24.43 10.44 -17.64
CA GLN A 121 -25.05 11.62 -18.24
C GLN A 121 -24.25 12.86 -17.86
N VAL A 122 -23.97 13.71 -18.84
CA VAL A 122 -23.26 14.98 -18.64
C VAL A 122 -24.05 16.09 -19.31
N SER A 123 -24.44 17.11 -18.53
CA SER A 123 -25.06 18.33 -19.03
C SER A 123 -24.05 19.48 -18.95
N VAL A 124 -23.87 20.20 -20.06
CA VAL A 124 -22.92 21.31 -20.17
C VAL A 124 -23.65 22.57 -20.64
N ASP A 125 -23.42 23.69 -19.97
CA ASP A 125 -23.97 25.00 -20.32
C ASP A 125 -22.93 26.14 -20.16
N ASP A 126 -23.39 27.39 -20.12
CA ASP A 126 -22.53 28.56 -19.93
C ASP A 126 -22.01 28.70 -18.49
N THR A 127 -22.66 28.07 -17.50
CA THR A 127 -22.30 28.09 -16.08
C THR A 127 -21.33 26.97 -15.69
N GLY A 128 -21.34 25.83 -16.38
CA GLY A 128 -20.47 24.72 -16.03
C GLY A 128 -20.91 23.37 -16.59
N ALA A 129 -20.60 22.32 -15.84
CA ALA A 129 -20.99 20.95 -16.14
C ALA A 129 -21.61 20.28 -14.91
N ILE A 130 -22.61 19.44 -15.16
CA ILE A 130 -23.22 18.54 -14.18
C ILE A 130 -23.14 17.13 -14.76
N SER A 131 -22.63 16.19 -13.98
CA SER A 131 -22.54 14.79 -14.36
C SER A 131 -23.23 13.89 -13.34
N SER A 132 -23.84 12.81 -13.81
CA SER A 132 -24.44 11.79 -12.96
C SER A 132 -24.38 10.43 -13.65
N GLY A 133 -24.07 9.39 -12.89
CA GLY A 133 -23.97 8.03 -13.40
C GLY A 133 -24.41 7.01 -12.36
N LYS A 134 -24.78 5.82 -12.84
CA LYS A 134 -25.03 4.66 -11.98
C LYS A 134 -24.24 3.48 -12.52
N TRP A 135 -23.45 2.83 -11.67
CA TRP A 135 -22.73 1.61 -11.99
C TRP A 135 -23.28 0.48 -11.13
N PRO A 136 -24.09 -0.43 -11.69
CA PRO A 136 -24.73 -1.48 -10.90
C PRO A 136 -23.73 -2.37 -10.14
N LYS A 137 -22.61 -2.71 -10.78
CA LYS A 137 -21.66 -3.69 -10.25
C LYS A 137 -20.27 -3.57 -10.88
N VAL A 138 -19.25 -3.68 -10.02
CA VAL A 138 -17.83 -3.87 -10.36
C VAL A 138 -17.26 -4.93 -9.41
N GLU A 139 -16.48 -5.87 -9.94
CA GLU A 139 -15.98 -7.03 -9.20
C GLU A 139 -14.54 -7.32 -9.58
N PHE A 140 -13.75 -7.71 -8.59
CA PHE A 140 -12.40 -8.24 -8.74
C PHE A 140 -12.34 -9.54 -7.94
N HIS A 141 -11.92 -10.60 -8.59
CA HIS A 141 -11.73 -11.93 -8.03
C HIS A 141 -10.27 -12.31 -8.27
N GLY A 142 -9.56 -12.71 -7.23
CA GLY A 142 -8.25 -13.33 -7.34
C GLY A 142 -8.17 -14.55 -6.42
N LEU A 143 -7.03 -15.24 -6.46
CA LEU A 143 -6.82 -16.49 -5.69
C LEU A 143 -7.19 -16.34 -4.21
N ASP A 144 -6.79 -15.23 -3.60
CA ASP A 144 -6.93 -15.02 -2.16
C ASP A 144 -7.81 -13.82 -1.81
N HIS A 145 -8.40 -13.10 -2.76
CA HIS A 145 -9.16 -11.88 -2.45
C HIS A 145 -10.38 -11.74 -3.38
N ASN A 146 -11.48 -11.22 -2.83
CA ASN A 146 -12.65 -10.85 -3.62
C ASN A 146 -13.12 -9.46 -3.21
N LEU A 147 -13.17 -8.53 -4.17
CA LEU A 147 -13.62 -7.17 -3.97
C LEU A 147 -14.83 -6.89 -4.85
N VAL A 148 -15.96 -6.57 -4.24
CA VAL A 148 -17.22 -6.33 -4.94
C VAL A 148 -17.78 -4.97 -4.54
N PHE A 149 -18.07 -4.14 -5.54
CA PHE A 149 -18.80 -2.89 -5.40
C PHE A 149 -20.19 -3.04 -6.03
N ARG A 150 -21.24 -2.59 -5.32
CA ARG A 150 -22.62 -2.63 -5.81
C ARG A 150 -23.30 -1.28 -5.69
N ASP A 151 -24.22 -1.05 -6.62
CA ASP A 151 -25.13 0.10 -6.64
C ASP A 151 -24.37 1.44 -6.51
N ILE A 152 -23.30 1.58 -7.29
CA ILE A 152 -22.49 2.80 -7.29
C ILE A 152 -23.32 3.90 -7.94
N ALA A 153 -23.46 5.03 -7.26
CA ALA A 153 -24.03 6.24 -7.81
C ALA A 153 -23.01 7.37 -7.73
N LEU A 154 -22.98 8.17 -8.79
CA LEU A 154 -22.10 9.30 -8.93
C LEU A 154 -22.95 10.53 -9.24
N THR A 155 -22.61 11.64 -8.59
CA THR A 155 -23.07 12.97 -8.97
C THR A 155 -21.91 13.95 -8.83
N ALA A 156 -21.64 14.75 -9.85
CA ALA A 156 -20.69 15.84 -9.75
C ALA A 156 -21.22 17.10 -10.43
N ARG A 157 -20.76 18.24 -9.93
CA ARG A 157 -21.01 19.56 -10.50
C ARG A 157 -19.71 20.32 -10.51
N GLN A 158 -19.46 21.08 -11.57
CA GLN A 158 -18.32 21.99 -11.62
C GLN A 158 -18.65 23.25 -12.39
N GLU A 159 -18.14 24.36 -11.89
CA GLU A 159 -18.25 25.65 -12.54
C GLU A 159 -17.34 25.76 -13.78
N ARG A 160 -17.78 26.57 -14.75
CA ARG A 160 -17.03 26.77 -15.99
C ARG A 160 -15.71 27.48 -15.71
N GLY A 161 -14.62 26.94 -16.25
CA GLY A 161 -13.29 27.52 -16.10
C GLY A 161 -12.72 27.50 -14.67
N SER A 162 -13.34 26.74 -13.76
CA SER A 162 -12.99 26.72 -12.34
C SER A 162 -12.92 25.29 -11.82
N THR A 163 -12.20 25.07 -10.72
CA THR A 163 -12.20 23.81 -9.94
C THR A 163 -13.36 23.74 -8.93
N LEU A 164 -14.08 24.85 -8.76
CA LEU A 164 -15.23 24.95 -7.87
C LEU A 164 -16.36 24.01 -8.27
N GLY A 165 -17.02 23.42 -7.28
CA GLY A 165 -18.02 22.39 -7.51
C GLY A 165 -18.14 21.40 -6.35
N TYR A 166 -18.75 20.26 -6.62
CA TYR A 166 -18.74 19.13 -5.70
C TYR A 166 -18.76 17.82 -6.45
N ARG A 167 -18.38 16.75 -5.75
CA ARG A 167 -18.42 15.37 -6.20
C ARG A 167 -19.04 14.54 -5.08
N LEU A 168 -19.90 13.59 -5.44
CA LEU A 168 -20.53 12.67 -4.52
C LEU A 168 -20.50 11.28 -5.15
N PHE A 169 -19.86 10.37 -4.46
CA PHE A 169 -19.88 8.93 -4.72
C PHE A 169 -20.70 8.27 -3.63
N GLN A 170 -21.58 7.36 -4.02
CA GLN A 170 -22.36 6.54 -3.12
C GLN A 170 -22.24 5.10 -3.59
N PHE A 171 -22.17 4.18 -2.65
CA PHE A 171 -22.03 2.76 -2.86
C PHE A 171 -23.10 2.09 -1.99
N GLY A 172 -23.97 1.28 -2.59
CA GLY A 172 -24.92 0.50 -1.81
C GLY A 172 -24.20 -0.56 -0.95
N GLU A 173 -23.19 -1.21 -1.52
CA GLU A 173 -22.35 -2.18 -0.83
C GLU A 173 -20.91 -2.16 -1.35
N VAL A 174 -19.95 -2.30 -0.44
CA VAL A 174 -18.54 -2.60 -0.71
C VAL A 174 -18.15 -3.81 0.12
N LYS A 175 -17.86 -4.93 -0.53
CA LYS A 175 -17.47 -6.18 0.12
C LYS A 175 -16.04 -6.53 -0.26
N TYR A 176 -15.21 -6.81 0.73
CA TYR A 176 -13.86 -7.33 0.59
C TYR A 176 -13.77 -8.64 1.39
N ASP A 177 -13.60 -9.76 0.70
CA ASP A 177 -13.35 -11.05 1.35
C ASP A 177 -11.84 -11.27 1.50
N ASN A 178 -11.42 -11.90 2.60
CA ASN A 178 -10.02 -12.20 2.93
C ASN A 178 -9.11 -10.96 3.03
N LEU A 179 -9.60 -9.87 3.64
CA LEU A 179 -8.78 -8.70 3.98
C LEU A 179 -7.59 -9.08 4.89
N THR A 180 -7.79 -10.11 5.71
CA THR A 180 -6.77 -10.82 6.46
C THR A 180 -7.02 -12.34 6.32
N PRO A 181 -6.08 -13.24 6.70
CA PRO A 181 -6.30 -14.69 6.64
C PRO A 181 -7.57 -15.20 7.35
N ALA A 182 -8.25 -14.36 8.15
CA ALA A 182 -9.47 -14.71 8.86
C ALA A 182 -10.61 -13.68 8.73
N GLY A 183 -10.48 -12.61 7.92
CA GLY A 183 -11.38 -11.45 8.00
C GLY A 183 -11.96 -10.97 6.67
N SER A 184 -13.27 -10.67 6.66
CA SER A 184 -13.95 -9.95 5.58
C SER A 184 -14.33 -8.53 6.02
N LEU A 185 -14.40 -7.57 5.11
CA LEU A 185 -14.95 -6.23 5.32
C LEU A 185 -16.21 -6.08 4.47
N ASN A 186 -17.32 -5.65 5.07
CA ASN A 186 -18.53 -5.28 4.35
C ASN A 186 -19.00 -3.89 4.79
N LEU A 187 -19.06 -2.94 3.86
CA LEU A 187 -19.56 -1.59 4.07
C LEU A 187 -20.89 -1.44 3.32
N LYS A 188 -21.93 -0.94 3.99
CA LYS A 188 -23.23 -0.65 3.38
C LYS A 188 -23.55 0.83 3.45
N ASP A 189 -24.17 1.33 2.39
CA ASP A 189 -24.48 2.75 2.19
C ASP A 189 -23.24 3.63 2.45
N PHE A 190 -22.12 3.29 1.82
CA PHE A 190 -20.88 4.07 1.88
C PHE A 190 -20.99 5.27 0.94
N SER A 191 -20.52 6.44 1.37
CA SER A 191 -20.46 7.62 0.54
C SER A 191 -19.22 8.45 0.80
N PHE A 192 -18.75 9.10 -0.26
CA PHE A 192 -17.66 10.04 -0.25
C PHE A 192 -18.11 11.31 -0.99
N ARG A 193 -18.06 12.44 -0.31
CA ARG A 193 -18.36 13.75 -0.86
C ARG A 193 -17.14 14.64 -0.75
N GLU A 194 -16.88 15.35 -1.84
CA GLU A 194 -15.86 16.37 -1.91
C GLU A 194 -16.50 17.66 -2.41
N THR A 195 -16.24 18.79 -1.76
CA THR A 195 -16.80 20.10 -2.12
C THR A 195 -15.70 21.12 -2.23
N TYR A 196 -15.71 21.91 -3.31
CA TYR A 196 -14.84 23.05 -3.56
C TYR A 196 -15.73 24.30 -3.62
N ALA A 197 -15.70 25.10 -2.57
CA ALA A 197 -16.59 26.25 -2.45
C ALA A 197 -15.92 27.56 -2.91
N PRO A 198 -16.66 28.46 -3.61
CA PRO A 198 -16.14 29.77 -4.00
C PRO A 198 -15.70 30.57 -2.78
N PRO A 199 -14.60 31.34 -2.88
CA PRO A 199 -14.15 32.15 -1.78
C PRO A 199 -15.19 33.25 -1.49
N LYS A 200 -15.56 33.40 -0.21
CA LYS A 200 -15.84 34.75 0.29
C LYS A 200 -14.53 35.52 0.53
N ASN A 201 -13.39 34.82 0.75
CA ASN A 201 -12.02 35.40 0.82
C ASN A 201 -10.86 34.38 0.61
N LYS A 202 -11.05 33.06 0.75
CA LYS A 202 -10.03 32.00 0.51
C LYS A 202 -10.71 30.73 -0.03
N PRO A 203 -10.07 29.95 -0.92
CA PRO A 203 -10.59 28.64 -1.34
C PRO A 203 -10.81 27.73 -0.14
N GLU A 204 -11.90 26.95 -0.18
CA GLU A 204 -12.25 25.94 0.82
C GLU A 204 -12.51 24.60 0.12
N GLN A 205 -11.88 23.54 0.63
CA GLN A 205 -12.15 22.16 0.24
C GLN A 205 -12.71 21.42 1.44
N GLN A 206 -13.78 20.67 1.25
CA GLN A 206 -14.39 19.85 2.29
C GLN A 206 -14.50 18.41 1.80
N HIS A 207 -14.09 17.47 2.63
CA HIS A 207 -14.24 16.05 2.40
C HIS A 207 -15.17 15.47 3.46
N GLU A 208 -16.05 14.59 3.06
CA GLU A 208 -17.05 13.94 3.91
C GLU A 208 -17.13 12.47 3.49
N ILE A 209 -16.84 11.57 4.43
CA ILE A 209 -16.99 10.13 4.31
C ILE A 209 -18.13 9.73 5.24
N SER A 210 -19.05 8.91 4.76
CA SER A 210 -20.09 8.32 5.61
C SER A 210 -20.27 6.85 5.28
N ILE A 211 -20.37 6.00 6.29
CA ILE A 211 -20.72 4.59 6.19
C ILE A 211 -21.86 4.35 7.15
N LYS A 212 -23.02 3.91 6.65
CA LYS A 212 -24.16 3.66 7.54
C LYS A 212 -23.98 2.39 8.36
N HIS A 213 -23.38 1.36 7.78
CA HIS A 213 -23.11 0.10 8.47
C HIS A 213 -21.83 -0.54 7.93
N ALA A 214 -20.94 -0.95 8.83
CA ALA A 214 -19.71 -1.66 8.54
C ALA A 214 -19.65 -2.96 9.35
N THR A 215 -19.29 -4.06 8.71
CA THR A 215 -19.01 -5.35 9.35
C THR A 215 -17.56 -5.74 9.07
N ILE A 216 -16.79 -6.04 10.11
CA ILE A 216 -15.38 -6.46 10.04
C ILE A 216 -15.26 -7.86 10.62
N ALA A 217 -14.61 -8.76 9.89
CA ALA A 217 -14.42 -10.18 10.23
C ALA A 217 -15.72 -10.91 10.61
N SER A 218 -16.86 -10.49 10.06
CA SER A 218 -18.21 -10.99 10.40
C SER A 218 -18.64 -10.81 11.88
N GLU A 219 -17.81 -10.21 12.73
CA GLU A 219 -18.05 -10.11 14.17
C GLU A 219 -18.26 -8.67 14.64
N ILE A 220 -17.43 -7.74 14.15
CA ILE A 220 -17.44 -6.35 14.61
C ILE A 220 -18.38 -5.55 13.73
N GLN A 221 -19.45 -5.03 14.32
CA GLN A 221 -20.40 -4.15 13.66
C GLN A 221 -20.23 -2.71 14.14
N VAL A 222 -20.13 -1.78 13.18
CA VAL A 222 -20.05 -0.34 13.43
C VAL A 222 -21.09 0.35 12.56
N ASP A 223 -21.91 1.19 13.16
CA ASP A 223 -22.96 1.94 12.47
C ASP A 223 -22.61 3.42 12.38
N ASP A 224 -23.23 4.14 11.44
CA ASP A 224 -23.17 5.60 11.32
C ASP A 224 -21.75 6.19 11.44
N VAL A 225 -20.76 5.57 10.79
CA VAL A 225 -19.42 6.13 10.69
C VAL A 225 -19.50 7.37 9.82
N HIS A 226 -18.95 8.48 10.31
CA HIS A 226 -18.94 9.73 9.61
C HIS A 226 -17.63 10.47 9.89
N LEU A 227 -16.90 10.83 8.85
CA LEU A 227 -15.67 11.60 8.92
C LEU A 227 -15.80 12.79 7.97
N ALA A 228 -15.80 14.00 8.50
CA ALA A 228 -15.85 15.23 7.74
C ALA A 228 -14.70 16.15 8.16
N PHE A 229 -13.92 16.59 7.18
CA PHE A 229 -12.87 17.58 7.39
C PHE A 229 -12.94 18.68 6.34
N ARG A 230 -12.46 19.85 6.72
CA ARG A 230 -12.47 21.06 5.91
C ARG A 230 -11.10 21.69 5.92
N GLN A 231 -10.64 22.08 4.74
CA GLN A 231 -9.37 22.72 4.51
C GLN A 231 -9.62 24.15 4.03
N ARG A 232 -8.86 25.10 4.58
CA ARG A 232 -8.95 26.53 4.23
C ARG A 232 -7.58 27.10 3.95
N GLY A 233 -7.54 28.08 3.05
CA GLY A 233 -6.37 28.94 2.86
C GLY A 233 -5.27 28.41 1.95
N MET A 234 -5.56 27.36 1.19
CA MET A 234 -4.68 26.83 0.15
C MET A 234 -4.75 27.67 -1.14
N LYS A 235 -3.66 27.72 -1.89
CA LYS A 235 -3.68 28.32 -3.24
C LYS A 235 -4.30 27.33 -4.22
N LEU A 236 -5.02 27.85 -5.23
CA LEU A 236 -5.76 27.03 -6.18
C LEU A 236 -4.87 26.11 -7.03
N ASP A 237 -3.62 26.53 -7.29
CA ASP A 237 -2.68 25.79 -8.12
C ASP A 237 -2.07 24.58 -7.39
N ASP A 238 -2.11 24.57 -6.04
CA ASP A 238 -1.55 23.48 -5.23
C ASP A 238 -2.50 22.27 -5.14
N PHE A 239 -3.75 22.40 -5.61
CA PHE A 239 -4.74 21.31 -5.61
C PHE A 239 -4.50 20.27 -6.73
N GLU A 240 -3.67 20.55 -7.72
CA GLU A 240 -3.49 19.67 -8.90
C GLU A 240 -2.42 18.58 -8.69
N ALA A 241 -1.67 18.60 -7.58
CA ALA A 241 -0.52 17.72 -7.33
C ALA A 241 -0.76 16.60 -6.30
N ASP A 242 -2.01 16.35 -5.89
CA ASP A 242 -2.34 15.51 -4.73
C ASP A 242 -1.87 14.05 -4.89
N LYS A 243 -0.84 13.69 -4.14
CA LYS A 243 -0.56 12.30 -3.76
C LYS A 243 -1.33 12.01 -2.47
N PRO A 244 -2.14 10.95 -2.38
CA PRO A 244 -2.81 10.58 -1.14
C PRO A 244 -1.77 10.19 -0.08
N GLY A 245 -1.91 10.69 1.16
CA GLY A 245 -1.05 10.30 2.28
C GLY A 245 -1.07 11.28 3.46
N ILE A 246 -0.52 10.85 4.60
CA ILE A 246 -0.31 11.72 5.77
C ILE A 246 0.72 12.81 5.46
N SER A 247 1.72 12.51 4.63
CA SER A 247 2.74 13.46 4.19
C SER A 247 2.16 14.62 3.39
N SER A 248 1.18 14.39 2.50
CA SER A 248 0.49 15.47 1.80
C SER A 248 -0.35 16.31 2.76
N LEU A 249 -1.01 15.69 3.74
CA LEU A 249 -1.71 16.43 4.79
C LEU A 249 -0.79 17.36 5.59
N LEU A 250 0.41 16.90 5.95
CA LEU A 250 1.40 17.71 6.67
C LEU A 250 1.97 18.83 5.78
N GLN A 251 2.31 18.53 4.53
CA GLN A 251 2.75 19.54 3.56
C GLN A 251 1.68 20.60 3.33
N MET A 252 0.40 20.20 3.27
CA MET A 252 -0.74 21.10 3.18
C MET A 252 -0.85 21.99 4.43
N LEU A 253 -0.75 21.41 5.63
CA LEU A 253 -0.86 22.16 6.89
C LEU A 253 0.24 23.22 7.07
N ALA A 254 1.42 23.00 6.50
CA ALA A 254 2.54 23.94 6.57
C ALA A 254 2.46 25.09 5.56
N GLN A 255 1.48 25.10 4.67
CA GLN A 255 1.26 26.27 3.82
C GLN A 255 0.85 27.48 4.70
N PRO A 256 1.44 28.67 4.49
CA PRO A 256 1.12 29.85 5.28
C PRO A 256 -0.39 30.17 5.28
N GLY A 257 -1.02 30.04 6.45
CA GLY A 257 -2.43 30.32 6.64
C GLY A 257 -3.38 29.18 6.26
N ALA A 258 -2.85 27.97 6.05
CA ALA A 258 -3.64 26.74 5.95
C ALA A 258 -4.14 26.28 7.34
N ASN A 259 -5.35 25.72 7.35
CA ASN A 259 -5.95 25.13 8.53
C ASN A 259 -6.82 23.93 8.09
N VAL A 260 -6.75 22.84 8.85
CA VAL A 260 -7.62 21.67 8.70
C VAL A 260 -8.56 21.60 9.90
N GLU A 261 -9.85 21.80 9.64
CA GLU A 261 -10.92 21.64 10.63
C GLU A 261 -11.47 20.22 10.54
N LEU A 262 -11.40 19.45 11.63
CA LEU A 262 -12.15 18.20 11.77
C LEU A 262 -13.59 18.54 12.17
N LEU A 263 -14.48 18.63 11.19
CA LEU A 263 -15.88 19.00 11.40
C LEU A 263 -16.62 17.94 12.22
N ASP A 264 -16.37 16.66 11.91
CA ASP A 264 -16.96 15.53 12.61
C ASP A 264 -16.14 14.26 12.38
N LEU A 265 -15.86 13.51 13.44
CA LEU A 265 -15.45 12.12 13.39
C LEU A 265 -16.38 11.39 14.34
N SER A 266 -17.36 10.67 13.82
CA SER A 266 -18.29 9.93 14.67
C SER A 266 -18.51 8.50 14.18
N ALA A 267 -18.84 7.63 15.13
CA ALA A 267 -19.17 6.25 14.88
C ALA A 267 -20.11 5.76 15.98
N SER A 268 -21.11 4.96 15.61
CA SER A 268 -22.00 4.29 16.53
C SER A 268 -21.51 2.85 16.73
N PHE A 269 -21.39 2.44 17.99
CA PHE A 269 -20.93 1.11 18.37
C PHE A 269 -21.73 0.60 19.56
N GLY A 270 -22.31 -0.59 19.44
CA GLY A 270 -23.05 -1.23 20.53
C GLY A 270 -24.28 -0.44 21.01
N GLY A 271 -24.90 0.35 20.13
CA GLY A 271 -26.03 1.24 20.45
C GLY A 271 -25.66 2.58 21.08
N GLY A 272 -24.37 2.85 21.33
CA GLY A 272 -23.87 4.16 21.77
C GLY A 272 -23.09 4.87 20.67
N LYS A 273 -22.83 6.18 20.82
CA LYS A 273 -22.12 6.99 19.83
C LYS A 273 -20.82 7.56 20.41
N LEU A 274 -19.74 7.41 19.66
CA LEU A 274 -18.47 8.11 19.84
C LEU A 274 -18.44 9.28 18.84
N ARG A 275 -18.00 10.45 19.28
CA ARG A 275 -17.87 11.64 18.45
C ARG A 275 -16.62 12.43 18.83
N ALA A 276 -15.89 12.90 17.85
CA ALA A 276 -14.80 13.84 17.99
C ALA A 276 -14.98 14.99 16.97
N SER A 277 -14.63 16.21 17.35
CA SER A 277 -14.60 17.37 16.44
C SER A 277 -13.55 18.35 16.91
N GLY A 278 -12.96 19.13 16.00
CA GLY A 278 -11.86 20.00 16.37
C GLY A 278 -11.14 20.64 15.21
N THR A 279 -9.93 21.14 15.49
CA THR A 279 -9.09 21.85 14.51
C THR A 279 -7.64 21.42 14.66
N ALA A 280 -6.92 21.38 13.55
CA ALA A 280 -5.48 21.16 13.47
C ALA A 280 -4.85 22.25 12.57
N SER A 281 -3.78 22.87 13.05
CA SER A 281 -3.06 23.92 12.33
C SER A 281 -1.58 23.91 12.66
N LEU A 282 -0.76 24.43 11.74
CA LEU A 282 0.68 24.68 11.94
C LEU A 282 0.96 26.20 11.84
N PRO A 283 0.56 27.01 12.83
CA PRO A 283 0.75 28.46 12.79
C PRO A 283 2.23 28.84 12.63
N GLY A 284 2.54 29.55 11.54
CA GLY A 284 3.90 30.05 11.29
C GLY A 284 4.93 28.96 10.98
N ALA A 285 4.49 27.77 10.54
CA ALA A 285 5.39 26.76 10.01
C ALA A 285 5.99 27.20 8.67
N THR A 286 7.21 26.74 8.43
CA THR A 286 7.99 26.91 7.21
C THR A 286 8.28 25.53 6.63
N ALA A 287 8.73 25.47 5.37
CA ALA A 287 9.12 24.21 4.74
C ALA A 287 10.25 23.49 5.52
N ALA A 288 11.15 24.23 6.18
CA ALA A 288 12.21 23.64 7.00
C ALA A 288 11.67 22.98 8.28
N ASP A 289 10.59 23.52 8.87
CA ASP A 289 9.99 22.91 10.06
C ASP A 289 9.35 21.55 9.74
N LEU A 290 8.90 21.32 8.49
CA LEU A 290 8.37 20.02 8.07
C LEU A 290 9.45 18.94 7.95
N LEU A 291 10.70 19.34 7.75
CA LEU A 291 11.84 18.42 7.67
C LEU A 291 12.33 18.02 9.06
N SER A 292 11.93 18.76 10.10
CA SER A 292 12.29 18.51 11.50
C SER A 292 11.03 18.14 12.28
N GLU A 293 10.85 16.84 12.54
CA GLU A 293 9.70 16.35 13.31
C GLU A 293 9.53 17.09 14.64
N ALA A 294 10.63 17.36 15.33
CA ALA A 294 10.62 18.09 16.60
C ALA A 294 10.10 19.53 16.44
N ASP A 295 10.47 20.24 15.37
CA ASP A 295 10.02 21.61 15.14
C ASP A 295 8.60 21.68 14.60
N MET A 296 8.21 20.69 13.77
CA MET A 296 6.82 20.48 13.38
C MET A 296 5.92 20.28 14.61
N LEU A 297 6.27 19.36 15.52
CA LEU A 297 5.47 19.06 16.70
C LEU A 297 5.39 20.23 17.70
N LYS A 298 6.42 21.07 17.78
CA LYS A 298 6.37 22.32 18.55
C LYS A 298 5.34 23.31 17.98
N LYS A 299 5.19 23.34 16.65
CA LYS A 299 4.28 24.23 15.93
C LYS A 299 2.89 23.62 15.71
N LEU A 300 2.74 22.31 15.88
CA LEU A 300 1.47 21.62 15.73
C LEU A 300 0.51 22.03 16.85
N GLU A 301 -0.59 22.67 16.44
CA GLU A 301 -1.71 22.99 17.31
C GLU A 301 -2.90 22.14 16.92
N VAL A 302 -3.29 21.21 17.81
CA VAL A 302 -4.48 20.38 17.67
C VAL A 302 -5.41 20.70 18.84
N LYS A 303 -6.71 20.83 18.57
CA LYS A 303 -7.73 20.97 19.60
C LYS A 303 -8.95 20.16 19.22
N LEU A 304 -9.15 19.03 19.90
CA LEU A 304 -10.27 18.12 19.70
C LEU A 304 -11.17 18.12 20.93
N LYS A 305 -12.46 17.96 20.70
CA LYS A 305 -13.47 17.63 21.70
C LYS A 305 -13.97 16.24 21.40
N ALA A 306 -13.83 15.33 22.35
CA ALA A 306 -14.31 13.97 22.28
C ALA A 306 -15.51 13.78 23.20
N GLU A 307 -16.49 13.02 22.74
CA GLU A 307 -17.74 12.66 23.41
C GLU A 307 -17.98 11.17 23.22
N MET A 308 -18.22 10.44 24.31
CA MET A 308 -18.52 9.01 24.26
C MET A 308 -19.62 8.68 25.27
N SER A 309 -20.70 8.03 24.83
CA SER A 309 -21.71 7.54 25.77
C SER A 309 -21.16 6.43 26.68
N THR A 310 -21.61 6.35 27.94
CA THR A 310 -21.12 5.30 28.85
C THR A 310 -21.50 3.90 28.38
N SER A 311 -22.60 3.75 27.63
CA SER A 311 -23.01 2.50 26.99
C SER A 311 -21.95 2.00 25.99
N THR A 312 -21.36 2.90 25.19
CA THR A 312 -20.24 2.58 24.30
C THR A 312 -19.06 2.04 25.10
N LEU A 313 -18.69 2.71 26.21
CA LEU A 313 -17.59 2.27 27.06
C LEU A 313 -17.86 0.87 27.66
N ARG A 314 -19.10 0.58 28.09
CA ARG A 314 -19.48 -0.77 28.55
C ARG A 314 -19.33 -1.81 27.44
N HIS A 315 -19.73 -1.48 26.22
CA HIS A 315 -19.63 -2.42 25.10
C HIS A 315 -18.17 -2.70 24.75
N ILE A 316 -17.30 -1.68 24.77
CA ILE A 316 -15.85 -1.85 24.60
C ILE A 316 -15.31 -2.77 25.70
N ALA A 317 -15.67 -2.54 26.96
CA ALA A 317 -15.26 -3.39 28.08
C ALA A 317 -15.70 -4.87 27.89
N LEU A 318 -16.91 -5.09 27.37
CA LEU A 318 -17.41 -6.43 27.04
C LEU A 318 -16.60 -7.11 25.93
N LEU A 319 -16.19 -6.38 24.89
CA LEU A 319 -15.31 -6.93 23.86
C LEU A 319 -13.96 -7.36 24.44
N PHE A 320 -13.34 -6.54 25.27
CA PHE A 320 -12.09 -6.88 25.94
C PHE A 320 -12.25 -8.12 26.84
N ALA A 321 -13.31 -8.19 27.64
CA ALA A 321 -13.60 -9.34 28.49
C ALA A 321 -13.78 -10.63 27.67
N ARG A 322 -14.51 -10.58 26.54
CA ARG A 322 -14.68 -11.73 25.63
C ARG A 322 -13.35 -12.18 25.04
N LYS A 323 -12.51 -11.24 24.61
CA LYS A 323 -11.19 -11.54 24.05
C LYS A 323 -10.28 -12.24 25.06
N ASN A 324 -10.36 -11.84 26.33
CA ASN A 324 -9.57 -12.43 27.41
C ASN A 324 -10.17 -13.71 28.00
N GLY A 325 -11.46 -13.96 27.74
CA GLY A 325 -12.26 -15.03 28.36
C GLY A 325 -12.71 -16.12 27.41
N LYS A 326 -11.90 -16.51 26.40
CA LYS A 326 -12.30 -17.48 25.35
C LYS A 326 -12.90 -18.81 25.86
N ASP A 327 -12.63 -19.20 27.10
CA ASP A 327 -13.16 -20.43 27.73
C ASP A 327 -14.07 -20.18 28.96
N LYS A 328 -14.41 -18.92 29.23
CA LYS A 328 -15.22 -18.55 30.39
C LYS A 328 -16.71 -18.64 30.04
N ASP A 329 -17.53 -19.01 31.03
CA ASP A 329 -18.98 -18.89 30.88
C ASP A 329 -19.41 -17.42 30.72
N GLN A 330 -20.60 -17.21 30.17
CA GLN A 330 -21.11 -15.87 29.88
C GLN A 330 -21.18 -14.98 31.13
N GLN A 331 -21.47 -15.54 32.31
CA GLN A 331 -21.58 -14.79 33.54
C GLN A 331 -20.22 -14.27 34.02
N ALA A 332 -19.17 -15.08 33.88
CA ALA A 332 -17.80 -14.69 34.15
C ALA A 332 -17.31 -13.58 33.20
N VAL A 333 -17.68 -13.65 31.92
CA VAL A 333 -17.40 -12.59 30.93
C VAL A 333 -18.12 -11.29 31.27
N GLU A 334 -19.40 -11.34 31.63
CA GLU A 334 -20.17 -10.15 32.02
C GLU A 334 -19.62 -9.48 33.27
N LYS A 335 -19.19 -10.27 34.27
CA LYS A 335 -18.55 -9.75 35.47
C LYS A 335 -17.22 -9.07 35.14
N GLU A 336 -16.36 -9.72 34.36
CA GLU A 336 -15.09 -9.13 33.93
C GLU A 336 -15.31 -7.84 33.12
N ALA A 337 -16.31 -7.81 32.23
CA ALA A 337 -16.68 -6.61 31.49
C ALA A 337 -17.10 -5.47 32.43
N GLN A 338 -17.88 -5.76 33.47
CA GLN A 338 -18.29 -4.79 34.47
C GLN A 338 -17.10 -4.25 35.28
N ASP A 339 -16.13 -5.11 35.62
CA ASP A 339 -14.91 -4.73 36.32
C ASP A 339 -14.03 -3.81 35.45
N ILE A 340 -13.82 -4.17 34.18
CA ILE A 340 -13.09 -3.35 33.20
C ILE A 340 -13.77 -1.99 33.01
N TYR A 341 -15.09 -1.99 32.82
CA TYR A 341 -15.86 -0.75 32.67
C TYR A 341 -15.73 0.16 33.90
N SER A 342 -15.91 -0.40 35.10
CA SER A 342 -15.87 0.36 36.36
C SER A 342 -14.47 0.94 36.60
N TYR A 343 -13.43 0.15 36.32
CA TYR A 343 -12.05 0.60 36.39
C TYR A 343 -11.76 1.72 35.39
N ALA A 344 -12.11 1.54 34.11
CA ALA A 344 -11.85 2.53 33.07
C ALA A 344 -12.60 3.85 33.31
N LEU A 345 -13.89 3.76 33.66
CA LEU A 345 -14.70 4.93 34.00
C LEU A 345 -14.14 5.65 35.23
N GLY A 346 -13.84 4.89 36.29
CA GLY A 346 -13.27 5.43 37.52
C GLY A 346 -11.97 6.19 37.25
N LYS A 347 -11.05 5.58 36.49
CA LYS A 347 -9.76 6.17 36.15
C LYS A 347 -9.88 7.42 35.28
N LEU A 348 -10.73 7.40 34.25
CA LEU A 348 -10.95 8.56 33.38
C LEU A 348 -11.46 9.78 34.17
N LEU A 349 -12.33 9.55 35.17
CA LEU A 349 -12.88 10.61 36.00
C LEU A 349 -11.92 11.04 37.12
N SER A 350 -11.27 10.09 37.81
CA SER A 350 -10.38 10.38 38.95
C SER A 350 -9.11 11.10 38.53
N ASP A 351 -8.54 10.69 37.40
CA ASP A 351 -7.30 11.26 36.87
C ASP A 351 -7.60 12.55 36.09
N GLY A 352 -8.88 12.94 36.01
CA GLY A 352 -9.35 14.17 35.37
C GLY A 352 -9.26 14.15 33.85
N TYR A 353 -9.16 12.99 33.20
CA TYR A 353 -9.08 12.88 31.74
C TYR A 353 -10.42 13.11 31.02
N ALA A 354 -11.54 12.99 31.75
CA ALA A 354 -12.87 13.25 31.23
C ALA A 354 -13.82 13.74 32.34
N THR A 355 -14.91 14.40 31.94
CA THR A 355 -16.06 14.68 32.79
C THR A 355 -17.27 13.84 32.35
N LEU A 356 -18.15 13.53 33.30
CA LEU A 356 -19.40 12.83 33.00
C LEU A 356 -20.56 13.83 32.94
N GLU A 357 -21.13 14.04 31.76
CA GLU A 357 -22.26 14.94 31.52
C GLU A 357 -23.41 14.18 30.88
N LYS A 358 -24.57 14.08 31.56
CA LYS A 358 -25.78 13.45 31.02
C LYS A 358 -25.52 12.07 30.39
N ASP A 359 -24.79 11.22 31.10
CA ASP A 359 -24.39 9.87 30.66
C ASP A 359 -23.38 9.84 29.49
N LYS A 360 -22.62 10.92 29.31
CA LYS A 360 -21.58 11.02 28.29
C LYS A 360 -20.26 11.46 28.91
N LEU A 361 -19.20 10.77 28.53
CA LEU A 361 -17.84 11.15 28.83
C LEU A 361 -17.41 12.23 27.83
N MET A 362 -17.08 13.40 28.37
CA MET A 362 -16.60 14.55 27.63
C MET A 362 -15.11 14.73 27.91
N SER A 363 -14.30 14.87 26.86
CA SER A 363 -12.86 15.13 26.99
C SER A 363 -12.42 16.17 25.96
N SER A 364 -11.41 16.96 26.29
CA SER A 364 -10.68 17.80 25.34
C SER A 364 -9.30 17.20 25.12
N ILE A 365 -8.85 17.12 23.89
CA ILE A 365 -7.51 16.66 23.54
C ILE A 365 -6.83 17.82 22.82
N GLU A 366 -5.82 18.42 23.43
CA GLU A 366 -5.06 19.51 22.83
C GLU A 366 -3.60 19.07 22.62
N ILE A 367 -3.04 19.35 21.46
CA ILE A 367 -1.59 19.35 21.26
C ILE A 367 -1.20 20.81 21.06
N LYS A 368 -0.27 21.30 21.88
CA LYS A 368 0.29 22.65 21.72
C LYS A 368 1.69 22.68 22.32
N GLN A 369 2.62 23.34 21.62
CA GLN A 369 3.99 23.50 22.09
C GLN A 369 4.70 22.17 22.39
N GLY A 370 4.44 21.13 21.58
CA GLY A 370 5.02 19.80 21.79
C GLY A 370 4.51 19.02 23.00
N MET A 371 3.42 19.47 23.63
CA MET A 371 2.78 18.81 24.77
C MET A 371 1.36 18.37 24.41
N LEU A 372 0.96 17.19 24.90
CA LEU A 372 -0.40 16.69 24.83
C LEU A 372 -1.14 17.08 26.11
N TYR A 373 -2.35 17.57 25.99
CA TYR A 373 -3.23 17.88 27.11
C TYR A 373 -4.52 17.09 26.93
N ILE A 374 -4.87 16.28 27.93
CA ILE A 374 -6.13 15.53 27.94
C ILE A 374 -6.97 16.09 29.09
N HIS A 375 -8.00 16.85 28.74
CA HIS A 375 -8.86 17.58 29.67
C HIS A 375 -8.03 18.43 30.64
N ASP A 376 -7.19 19.30 30.05
CA ASP A 376 -6.25 20.20 30.71
C ASP A 376 -5.08 19.52 31.47
N ASN A 377 -5.03 18.18 31.52
CA ASN A 377 -3.91 17.46 32.13
C ASN A 377 -2.75 17.30 31.15
N PRO A 378 -1.58 17.91 31.44
CA PRO A 378 -0.40 17.77 30.60
C PRO A 378 0.12 16.34 30.66
N THR A 379 0.22 15.71 29.50
CA THR A 379 0.83 14.41 29.28
C THR A 379 1.97 14.63 28.30
N PRO A 380 3.21 14.18 28.60
CA PRO A 380 4.27 14.20 27.60
C PRO A 380 3.78 13.46 26.35
N LEU A 381 3.92 14.08 25.18
CA LEU A 381 3.72 13.33 23.94
C LEU A 381 4.70 12.16 23.98
N PRO A 382 4.24 10.92 23.80
CA PRO A 382 5.13 9.77 23.75
C PRO A 382 5.83 9.79 22.40
N LEU A 383 6.74 10.75 22.20
CA LEU A 383 7.38 11.07 20.93
C LEU A 383 8.04 9.83 20.33
N GLU A 384 8.68 8.99 21.14
CA GLU A 384 9.28 7.75 20.66
C GLU A 384 8.25 6.74 20.15
N LYS A 385 7.06 6.66 20.76
CA LYS A 385 5.96 5.83 20.22
C LYS A 385 5.28 6.47 19.02
N LEU A 386 5.16 7.79 19.00
CA LEU A 386 4.62 8.50 17.85
C LEU A 386 5.56 8.31 16.65
N LYS A 387 6.87 8.38 16.90
CA LYS A 387 7.93 8.00 15.97
C LYS A 387 7.77 6.57 15.56
N GLU A 388 7.76 5.58 16.46
CA GLU A 388 7.51 4.17 16.10
C GLU A 388 6.26 4.02 15.22
N MET A 389 5.14 4.67 15.56
CA MET A 389 3.91 4.63 14.76
C MET A 389 4.02 5.34 13.40
N MET A 390 4.89 6.35 13.27
CA MET A 390 5.15 7.09 12.03
C MET A 390 6.35 6.51 11.24
N SER A 391 7.23 5.77 11.90
CA SER A 391 8.51 5.22 11.43
C SER A 391 8.46 3.71 11.25
N GLU A 392 7.39 3.03 11.65
CA GLU A 392 7.06 1.68 11.18
C GLU A 392 6.87 1.65 9.64
N GLN A 393 6.83 2.82 8.98
CA GLN A 393 6.99 2.96 7.52
C GLN A 393 8.35 3.54 7.06
N SER A 394 9.23 3.95 7.98
CA SER A 394 10.50 4.60 7.67
C SER A 394 11.46 4.60 8.87
N SER A 395 11.98 3.44 9.25
CA SER A 395 13.22 3.38 10.03
C SER A 395 14.37 3.71 9.08
N GLN A 396 14.72 4.99 8.95
CA GLN A 396 15.94 5.41 8.26
C GLN A 396 17.15 4.91 9.05
N PRO A 397 18.03 4.07 8.48
CA PRO A 397 19.29 3.77 9.13
C PRO A 397 20.18 5.02 9.10
N THR A 398 20.74 5.39 10.25
CA THR A 398 21.94 6.23 10.31
C THR A 398 23.11 5.48 9.67
N ALA A 399 24.06 6.22 9.07
CA ALA A 399 25.26 5.68 8.44
C ALA A 399 25.87 4.52 9.23
N PRO A 400 26.24 3.40 8.56
CA PRO A 400 26.63 2.17 9.23
C PRO A 400 27.91 2.32 10.05
N ASP A 401 27.99 1.64 11.21
CA ASP A 401 29.20 1.55 12.01
C ASP A 401 30.26 0.69 11.28
N GLU A 402 31.50 1.20 11.18
CA GLU A 402 32.55 0.70 10.26
C GLU A 402 33.20 -0.66 10.60
N GLU A 403 32.95 -1.28 11.77
CA GLU A 403 33.81 -2.37 12.30
C GLU A 403 33.08 -3.67 12.72
N ASP A 404 32.10 -4.19 11.96
CA ASP A 404 31.58 -5.56 12.18
C ASP A 404 32.04 -6.55 11.11
N HIS A 405 33.09 -7.30 11.43
CA HIS A 405 33.67 -8.40 10.62
C HIS A 405 33.01 -9.76 10.87
N SER A 406 31.95 -9.84 11.67
CA SER A 406 31.29 -11.12 11.92
C SER A 406 30.50 -11.58 10.68
N PRO A 407 30.59 -12.87 10.30
CA PRO A 407 29.81 -13.39 9.18
C PRO A 407 28.32 -13.26 9.50
N PRO A 408 27.48 -12.88 8.53
CA PRO A 408 26.06 -12.75 8.80
C PRO A 408 25.45 -14.11 9.13
N GLN A 409 24.50 -14.12 10.05
CA GLN A 409 23.84 -15.34 10.49
C GLN A 409 22.99 -15.92 9.35
N ALA A 410 23.21 -17.19 8.99
CA ALA A 410 22.37 -17.88 8.02
C ALA A 410 20.91 -17.96 8.52
N VAL A 411 19.96 -17.72 7.63
CA VAL A 411 18.52 -17.83 7.91
C VAL A 411 18.00 -19.10 7.27
N LEU A 412 17.66 -20.08 8.10
CA LEU A 412 17.10 -21.34 7.65
C LEU A 412 15.59 -21.21 7.47
N TRP A 413 15.02 -21.96 6.54
CA TRP A 413 13.55 -22.03 6.39
C TRP A 413 12.88 -22.53 7.68
N ARG A 414 13.52 -23.48 8.37
CA ARG A 414 13.09 -23.98 9.68
C ARG A 414 13.17 -22.96 10.82
N ASP A 415 13.90 -21.87 10.66
CA ASP A 415 13.99 -20.83 11.69
C ASP A 415 12.92 -19.75 11.49
N ARG A 416 12.22 -19.75 10.35
CA ARG A 416 11.16 -18.78 10.05
C ARG A 416 9.89 -19.08 10.84
N SER A 417 9.14 -18.02 11.15
CA SER A 417 7.83 -18.18 11.79
C SER A 417 6.85 -18.91 10.85
N LEU A 418 5.82 -19.54 11.42
CA LEU A 418 4.79 -20.20 10.63
C LEU A 418 4.09 -19.21 9.67
N GLU A 419 3.83 -17.99 10.14
CA GLU A 419 3.22 -16.91 9.36
C GLU A 419 4.09 -16.50 8.17
N GLN A 420 5.40 -16.32 8.38
CA GLN A 420 6.33 -16.02 7.29
C GLN A 420 6.34 -17.15 6.26
N LEU A 421 6.41 -18.40 6.71
CA LEU A 421 6.37 -19.56 5.80
C LEU A 421 5.09 -19.61 4.98
N GLN A 422 3.93 -19.36 5.60
CA GLN A 422 2.65 -19.29 4.90
C GLN A 422 2.63 -18.19 3.84
N LEU A 423 3.21 -17.02 4.15
CA LEU A 423 3.31 -15.91 3.21
C LEU A 423 4.24 -16.22 2.03
N PHE A 424 5.41 -16.84 2.26
CA PHE A 424 6.28 -17.29 1.17
C PHE A 424 5.62 -18.42 0.34
N ALA A 425 4.92 -19.35 1.00
CA ALA A 425 4.21 -20.43 0.35
C ALA A 425 3.02 -19.95 -0.50
N ALA A 426 2.31 -18.89 -0.09
CA ALA A 426 1.28 -18.25 -0.90
C ALA A 426 1.85 -17.69 -2.21
N ASN A 427 3.13 -17.29 -2.21
CA ASN A 427 3.88 -16.86 -3.40
C ASN A 427 4.58 -18.04 -4.13
N ASN A 428 4.10 -19.27 -3.94
CA ASN A 428 4.61 -20.50 -4.57
C ASN A 428 6.12 -20.75 -4.38
N GLN A 429 6.68 -20.33 -3.25
CA GLN A 429 8.09 -20.62 -2.95
C GLN A 429 8.25 -22.08 -2.50
N ASP A 430 8.86 -22.90 -3.35
CA ASP A 430 9.02 -24.35 -3.15
C ASP A 430 9.61 -24.70 -1.77
N LYS A 431 10.69 -24.04 -1.35
CA LYS A 431 11.31 -24.29 -0.04
C LYS A 431 10.36 -24.00 1.14
N ALA A 432 9.51 -22.98 1.04
CA ALA A 432 8.50 -22.67 2.06
C ALA A 432 7.37 -23.71 2.08
N LEU A 433 6.90 -24.13 0.90
CA LEU A 433 5.90 -25.19 0.75
C LEU A 433 6.39 -26.52 1.36
N ARG A 434 7.64 -26.89 1.08
CA ARG A 434 8.29 -28.08 1.65
C ARG A 434 8.41 -27.99 3.17
N GLU A 435 8.88 -26.86 3.70
CA GLU A 435 8.98 -26.66 5.15
C GLU A 435 7.60 -26.72 5.84
N LEU A 436 6.56 -26.13 5.26
CA LEU A 436 5.19 -26.25 5.78
C LEU A 436 4.67 -27.68 5.74
N CYS A 437 4.96 -28.44 4.67
CA CYS A 437 4.66 -29.86 4.58
C CYS A 437 5.34 -30.62 5.75
N ILE A 438 6.65 -30.43 5.94
CA ILE A 438 7.42 -31.07 7.00
C ILE A 438 6.86 -30.74 8.38
N ARG A 439 6.64 -29.46 8.70
CA ARG A 439 6.07 -29.04 9.99
C ARG A 439 4.67 -29.57 10.24
N SER A 440 3.84 -29.67 9.20
CA SER A 440 2.49 -30.23 9.30
C SER A 440 2.53 -31.73 9.61
N VAL A 441 3.47 -32.46 9.00
CA VAL A 441 3.72 -33.88 9.30
C VAL A 441 4.25 -34.05 10.73
N GLN A 442 5.21 -33.23 11.17
CA GLN A 442 5.77 -33.28 12.53
C GLN A 442 4.72 -32.99 13.62
N SER A 443 3.84 -32.02 13.36
CA SER A 443 2.74 -31.67 14.26
C SER A 443 1.57 -32.66 14.22
N LYS A 444 1.61 -33.64 13.32
CA LYS A 444 0.57 -34.64 13.08
C LYS A 444 -0.78 -34.03 12.65
N ASP A 445 -0.74 -32.87 11.98
CA ASP A 445 -1.90 -32.26 11.34
C ASP A 445 -2.07 -32.85 9.94
N ALA A 446 -2.91 -33.89 9.84
CA ALA A 446 -3.09 -34.64 8.60
C ALA A 446 -3.67 -33.79 7.45
N GLU A 447 -4.59 -32.88 7.74
CA GLU A 447 -5.23 -32.02 6.75
C GLU A 447 -4.24 -30.98 6.22
N ALA A 448 -3.50 -30.32 7.13
CA ALA A 448 -2.45 -29.38 6.72
C ALA A 448 -1.32 -30.09 5.96
N ALA A 449 -0.92 -31.30 6.38
CA ALA A 449 0.09 -32.09 5.70
C ALA A 449 -0.35 -32.46 4.28
N GLU A 450 -1.56 -32.98 4.10
CA GLU A 450 -2.11 -33.29 2.77
C GLU A 450 -2.10 -32.06 1.86
N ARG A 451 -2.60 -30.92 2.37
CA ARG A 451 -2.64 -29.65 1.62
C ARG A 451 -1.25 -29.16 1.21
N TRP A 452 -0.32 -29.05 2.16
CA TRP A 452 0.99 -28.44 1.90
C TRP A 452 1.93 -29.37 1.15
N CYS A 453 1.92 -30.67 1.45
CA CYS A 453 2.72 -31.63 0.70
C CYS A 453 2.23 -31.77 -0.75
N ALA A 454 0.91 -31.74 -1.00
CA ALA A 454 0.38 -31.72 -2.36
C ALA A 454 0.86 -30.49 -3.15
N LYS A 455 0.82 -29.29 -2.54
CA LYS A 455 1.33 -28.07 -3.18
C LYS A 455 2.85 -28.10 -3.42
N ALA A 456 3.60 -28.76 -2.54
CA ALA A 456 5.05 -28.97 -2.70
C ALA A 456 5.41 -30.11 -3.67
N GLU A 457 4.42 -30.75 -4.31
CA GLU A 457 4.59 -31.96 -5.12
C GLU A 457 5.30 -33.10 -4.37
N MET A 458 5.17 -33.14 -3.04
CA MET A 458 5.70 -34.17 -2.16
C MET A 458 4.62 -35.18 -1.79
N LYS A 459 4.98 -36.47 -1.75
CA LYS A 459 4.14 -37.46 -1.05
C LYS A 459 4.26 -37.21 0.45
N VAL A 460 3.14 -37.23 1.16
CA VAL A 460 3.13 -37.18 2.63
C VAL A 460 3.96 -38.36 3.16
N PRO A 461 5.13 -38.12 3.78
CA PRO A 461 5.99 -39.20 4.21
C PRO A 461 5.45 -39.83 5.51
N ASP A 462 5.47 -41.17 5.61
CA ASP A 462 5.10 -41.89 6.84
C ASP A 462 6.05 -41.58 8.01
N LYS A 463 7.30 -41.21 7.68
CA LYS A 463 8.34 -40.75 8.60
C LYS A 463 9.19 -39.71 7.88
N ILE A 464 9.53 -38.62 8.57
CA ILE A 464 10.48 -37.64 8.06
C ILE A 464 11.88 -38.25 8.23
N ASP A 465 12.57 -38.45 7.10
CA ASP A 465 13.99 -38.75 7.11
C ASP A 465 14.75 -37.45 7.41
N ASP A 466 15.74 -37.49 8.31
CA ASP A 466 16.55 -36.31 8.63
C ASP A 466 17.29 -35.80 7.38
N ASP A 467 17.51 -36.68 6.40
CA ASP A 467 18.10 -36.34 5.09
C ASP A 467 17.20 -35.46 4.19
N LEU A 468 15.90 -35.32 4.50
CA LEU A 468 15.02 -34.37 3.80
C LEU A 468 15.22 -32.92 4.26
N LEU A 469 15.97 -32.73 5.34
CA LEU A 469 16.33 -31.43 5.90
C LEU A 469 17.78 -31.11 5.51
N GLU A 470 18.02 -30.85 4.22
CA GLU A 470 19.32 -30.31 3.81
C GLU A 470 19.49 -28.90 4.41
N ASP A 471 20.21 -28.83 5.53
CA ASP A 471 20.72 -27.57 6.04
C ASP A 471 21.61 -26.95 4.95
N PRO A 472 21.48 -25.64 4.67
CA PRO A 472 22.35 -24.97 3.73
C PRO A 472 23.80 -25.20 4.18
N PRO A 473 24.74 -25.33 3.23
CA PRO A 473 26.13 -25.62 3.56
C PRO A 473 26.62 -24.62 4.61
N ALA A 474 27.03 -25.14 5.77
CA ALA A 474 27.52 -24.32 6.86
C ALA A 474 28.67 -23.44 6.35
N ILE A 475 28.63 -22.15 6.68
CA ILE A 475 29.79 -21.27 6.46
C ILE A 475 30.94 -21.83 7.30
N LYS A 476 31.96 -22.37 6.63
CA LYS A 476 33.20 -22.82 7.27
C LYS A 476 34.27 -21.78 7.00
N ASP A 477 34.90 -21.27 8.05
CA ASP A 477 35.98 -20.26 7.94
C ASP A 477 35.55 -19.02 7.12
N ASN A 478 34.34 -18.52 7.39
CA ASN A 478 33.69 -17.43 6.66
C ASN A 478 33.52 -17.66 5.15
N THR A 479 33.74 -18.89 4.66
CA THR A 479 33.71 -19.25 3.25
C THR A 479 32.51 -20.15 2.95
N LEU A 480 31.77 -19.80 1.90
CA LEU A 480 30.70 -20.58 1.32
C LEU A 480 31.11 -20.98 -0.10
N GLN A 481 31.15 -22.27 -0.40
CA GLN A 481 31.34 -22.77 -1.76
C GLN A 481 30.05 -23.44 -2.24
N LEU A 482 29.51 -22.94 -3.34
CA LEU A 482 28.38 -23.51 -4.05
C LEU A 482 28.89 -24.00 -5.40
N SER A 483 29.00 -25.31 -5.56
CA SER A 483 29.21 -25.92 -6.88
C SER A 483 27.87 -26.44 -7.38
N LEU A 484 27.50 -26.05 -8.60
CA LEU A 484 26.19 -26.35 -9.16
C LEU A 484 26.32 -27.00 -10.53
N GLU A 485 25.51 -28.04 -10.75
CA GLU A 485 25.30 -28.58 -12.08
C GLU A 485 24.49 -27.58 -12.93
N GLY A 486 24.83 -27.48 -14.21
CA GLY A 486 24.15 -26.56 -15.12
C GLY A 486 22.63 -26.83 -15.17
N GLY A 487 21.83 -25.79 -14.91
CA GLY A 487 20.37 -25.86 -14.90
C GLY A 487 19.73 -25.82 -13.51
N TYR A 488 20.54 -25.82 -12.45
CA TYR A 488 20.07 -25.63 -11.07
C TYR A 488 20.46 -24.26 -10.54
N TYR A 489 19.71 -23.76 -9.56
CA TYR A 489 20.09 -22.60 -8.76
C TYR A 489 20.04 -22.95 -7.29
N ASN A 490 20.98 -22.39 -6.53
CA ASN A 490 20.99 -22.48 -5.07
C ASN A 490 20.96 -21.07 -4.50
N THR A 491 19.93 -20.80 -3.70
CA THR A 491 19.78 -19.56 -2.94
C THR A 491 19.96 -19.84 -1.46
N SER A 492 20.91 -19.13 -0.86
CA SER A 492 21.15 -19.05 0.57
C SER A 492 20.72 -17.68 1.11
N TYR A 493 20.22 -17.64 2.34
CA TYR A 493 19.73 -16.42 2.97
C TYR A 493 20.51 -16.14 4.25
N TYR A 494 20.81 -14.87 4.49
CA TYR A 494 21.58 -14.40 5.63
C TYR A 494 20.91 -13.17 6.23
N ARG A 495 20.93 -13.04 7.56
CA ARG A 495 20.46 -11.81 8.22
C ARG A 495 21.30 -10.64 7.75
N PHE A 496 20.63 -9.60 7.29
CA PHE A 496 21.27 -8.37 6.89
C PHE A 496 20.92 -7.29 7.90
N ASP A 497 21.95 -6.67 8.46
CA ASP A 497 21.80 -5.58 9.42
C ASP A 497 22.04 -4.28 8.64
N PRO A 498 21.03 -3.43 8.42
CA PRO A 498 21.17 -2.23 7.61
C PRO A 498 22.15 -1.22 8.20
N HIS A 499 22.51 -1.34 9.49
CA HIS A 499 23.48 -0.48 10.16
C HIS A 499 24.92 -0.95 10.00
N LYS A 500 25.18 -1.94 9.14
CA LYS A 500 26.51 -2.54 8.97
C LYS A 500 26.87 -2.67 7.51
N ILE A 501 28.15 -2.42 7.22
CA ILE A 501 28.72 -2.71 5.90
C ILE A 501 29.00 -4.21 5.82
N ARG A 502 28.56 -4.85 4.74
CA ARG A 502 28.85 -6.25 4.43
C ARG A 502 29.87 -6.32 3.32
N ARG A 503 31.09 -6.72 3.67
CA ARG A 503 32.16 -7.00 2.73
C ARG A 503 32.16 -8.49 2.39
N LEU A 504 32.17 -8.79 1.10
CA LEU A 504 32.33 -10.15 0.61
C LEU A 504 33.32 -10.19 -0.55
N LYS A 505 34.17 -11.20 -0.53
CA LYS A 505 35.03 -11.59 -1.63
C LYS A 505 34.36 -12.72 -2.39
N LEU A 506 33.97 -12.47 -3.63
CA LEU A 506 33.31 -13.46 -4.49
C LEU A 506 34.22 -13.93 -5.63
N LYS A 507 34.05 -15.19 -6.03
CA LYS A 507 34.75 -15.78 -7.17
C LYS A 507 33.77 -16.63 -7.99
N LEU A 508 33.83 -16.47 -9.30
CA LEU A 508 32.97 -17.15 -10.27
C LEU A 508 33.83 -18.04 -11.16
N ASP A 509 33.85 -19.34 -10.87
CA ASP A 509 34.64 -20.35 -11.59
C ASP A 509 33.74 -21.23 -12.47
N ASN A 510 34.36 -21.91 -13.45
CA ASN A 510 33.72 -22.95 -14.28
C ASN A 510 32.30 -22.64 -14.80
N PRO A 511 32.08 -21.50 -15.49
CA PRO A 511 30.75 -21.15 -15.98
C PRO A 511 30.24 -22.22 -16.94
N GLN A 512 29.07 -22.76 -16.63
CA GLN A 512 28.37 -23.73 -17.44
C GLN A 512 27.48 -23.00 -18.45
N ARG A 513 27.42 -23.51 -19.68
CA ARG A 513 26.44 -23.01 -20.65
C ARG A 513 25.07 -23.57 -20.31
N HIS A 514 24.10 -22.68 -20.18
CA HIS A 514 22.70 -23.05 -20.10
C HIS A 514 21.93 -22.32 -21.20
N ASP A 515 21.01 -23.01 -21.87
CA ASP A 515 20.29 -22.47 -23.03
C ASP A 515 19.37 -21.30 -22.68
N LYS A 516 19.04 -21.15 -21.39
CA LYS A 516 18.32 -20.00 -20.83
C LYS A 516 19.32 -19.07 -20.15
N TRP A 517 19.27 -17.78 -20.49
CA TRP A 517 20.10 -16.66 -20.03
C TRP A 517 19.97 -16.41 -18.51
N ALA A 518 20.30 -17.39 -17.68
CA ALA A 518 20.30 -17.25 -16.22
C ALA A 518 21.59 -16.55 -15.76
N PRO A 519 21.50 -15.62 -14.79
CA PRO A 519 22.68 -14.97 -14.23
C PRO A 519 23.54 -15.98 -13.47
N PHE A 520 24.88 -15.83 -13.55
CA PHE A 520 25.79 -16.68 -12.78
C PHE A 520 25.53 -16.56 -11.30
N MET A 521 25.37 -15.31 -10.86
CA MET A 521 25.18 -14.98 -9.47
C MET A 521 24.28 -13.76 -9.33
N LYS A 522 23.50 -13.76 -8.25
CA LYS A 522 22.66 -12.63 -7.85
C LYS A 522 22.80 -12.44 -6.34
N LEU A 523 23.11 -11.22 -5.92
CA LEU A 523 23.14 -10.77 -4.53
C LEU A 523 21.95 -9.84 -4.34
N CYS A 524 21.01 -10.16 -3.45
CA CYS A 524 19.87 -9.27 -3.21
C CYS A 524 19.71 -8.91 -1.74
N VAL A 525 19.48 -7.63 -1.47
CA VAL A 525 19.01 -7.12 -0.18
C VAL A 525 17.49 -6.98 -0.25
N GLN A 526 16.78 -7.58 0.70
CA GLN A 526 15.31 -7.63 0.73
C GLN A 526 14.79 -7.62 2.18
N ALA A 527 13.47 -7.49 2.36
CA ALA A 527 12.83 -7.64 3.66
C ALA A 527 12.79 -9.11 4.12
N GLU A 528 12.53 -9.34 5.42
CA GLU A 528 12.38 -10.70 5.95
C GLU A 528 11.12 -11.40 5.43
N THR A 529 10.10 -10.62 5.06
CA THR A 529 8.87 -11.04 4.38
C THR A 529 9.00 -10.86 2.87
N PRO A 530 8.23 -11.60 2.04
CA PRO A 530 8.14 -11.35 0.61
C PRO A 530 7.90 -9.86 0.33
N SER A 531 8.83 -9.24 -0.37
CA SER A 531 8.87 -7.82 -0.68
C SER A 531 9.74 -7.63 -1.91
N ASP A 532 9.74 -6.42 -2.46
CA ASP A 532 10.75 -6.01 -3.42
C ASP A 532 12.17 -6.20 -2.83
N ALA A 533 13.13 -6.32 -3.73
CA ALA A 533 14.53 -6.54 -3.44
C ALA A 533 15.39 -5.63 -4.31
N ALA A 534 16.49 -5.12 -3.76
CA ALA A 534 17.56 -4.50 -4.55
C ALA A 534 18.60 -5.56 -4.84
N CYS A 535 19.00 -5.71 -6.09
CA CYS A 535 19.80 -6.85 -6.53
C CYS A 535 20.98 -6.43 -7.40
N LEU A 536 22.17 -6.94 -7.06
CA LEU A 536 23.37 -6.91 -7.88
C LEU A 536 23.52 -8.26 -8.60
N THR A 537 23.57 -8.23 -9.92
CA THR A 537 23.52 -9.42 -10.77
C THR A 537 24.76 -9.52 -11.65
N PHE A 538 25.38 -10.70 -11.68
CA PHE A 538 26.56 -11.00 -12.51
C PHE A 538 26.16 -11.93 -13.67
N VAL A 539 26.43 -11.47 -14.89
CA VAL A 539 26.12 -12.20 -16.12
C VAL A 539 27.34 -12.25 -17.04
N GLN A 540 27.50 -13.32 -17.81
CA GLN A 540 28.45 -13.32 -18.93
C GLN A 540 27.77 -12.87 -20.21
N ARG A 541 28.28 -11.78 -20.80
CA ARG A 541 27.86 -11.29 -22.13
C ARG A 541 29.05 -11.40 -23.08
N GLY A 542 28.91 -12.20 -24.15
CA GLY A 542 29.94 -12.33 -25.21
C GLY A 542 31.23 -13.05 -24.78
N ASP A 543 32.37 -12.37 -24.97
CA ASP A 543 33.76 -12.88 -24.98
C ASP A 543 34.32 -13.37 -23.63
N LYS A 544 33.54 -14.12 -22.85
CA LYS A 544 33.94 -14.66 -21.53
C LYS A 544 34.26 -13.59 -20.47
N GLN A 545 33.73 -12.38 -20.65
CA GLN A 545 33.76 -11.35 -19.62
C GLN A 545 32.46 -11.41 -18.80
N ILE A 546 32.61 -11.27 -17.49
CA ILE A 546 31.50 -11.12 -16.55
C ILE A 546 31.25 -9.62 -16.40
N THR A 547 29.99 -9.23 -16.53
CA THR A 547 29.51 -7.86 -16.29
C THR A 547 28.55 -7.88 -15.11
N ALA A 548 28.57 -6.82 -14.32
CA ALA A 548 27.64 -6.62 -13.22
C ALA A 548 26.60 -5.54 -13.56
N TYR A 549 25.40 -5.68 -13.03
CA TYR A 549 24.39 -4.62 -13.05
C TYR A 549 23.52 -4.68 -11.79
N SER A 550 23.08 -3.52 -11.32
CA SER A 550 22.08 -3.40 -10.26
C SER A 550 20.68 -3.21 -10.85
N GLN A 551 19.67 -3.68 -10.13
CA GLN A 551 18.27 -3.40 -10.42
C GLN A 551 17.39 -3.66 -9.19
N LEU A 552 16.19 -3.10 -9.18
CA LEU A 552 15.13 -3.58 -8.30
C LEU A 552 14.51 -4.86 -8.88
N ALA A 553 14.02 -5.71 -8.00
CA ALA A 553 13.23 -6.90 -8.31
C ALA A 553 11.99 -6.92 -7.42
N ALA A 554 10.87 -7.41 -7.96
CA ALA A 554 9.67 -7.68 -7.19
C ALA A 554 9.84 -8.94 -6.31
N ALA A 555 8.88 -9.18 -5.42
CA ALA A 555 8.88 -10.33 -4.51
C ALA A 555 8.91 -11.70 -5.20
N ASP A 556 8.41 -11.78 -6.44
CA ASP A 556 8.47 -12.96 -7.30
C ASP A 556 9.80 -13.09 -8.08
N GLY A 557 10.72 -12.14 -7.89
CA GLY A 557 12.02 -12.08 -8.54
C GLY A 557 12.03 -11.38 -9.90
N GLN A 558 10.89 -10.92 -10.41
CA GLN A 558 10.81 -10.20 -11.69
C GLN A 558 11.50 -8.83 -11.59
N PRO A 559 12.22 -8.39 -12.63
CA PRO A 559 12.88 -7.08 -12.62
C PRO A 559 11.86 -5.93 -12.52
N ARG A 560 12.22 -4.90 -11.73
CA ARG A 560 11.50 -3.62 -11.65
C ARG A 560 12.41 -2.50 -12.15
N GLY A 561 12.04 -1.91 -13.28
CA GLY A 561 12.80 -0.80 -13.87
C GLY A 561 13.92 -1.26 -14.82
N ALA A 562 14.81 -0.32 -15.13
CA ALA A 562 15.93 -0.56 -16.04
C ALA A 562 17.11 -1.21 -15.30
N GLU A 563 17.89 -2.02 -16.02
CA GLU A 563 19.20 -2.47 -15.53
C GLU A 563 20.15 -1.27 -15.47
N HIS A 564 20.85 -1.11 -14.34
CA HIS A 564 21.90 -0.12 -14.19
C HIS A 564 23.26 -0.82 -14.29
N PRO A 565 23.89 -0.86 -15.47
CA PRO A 565 25.15 -1.57 -15.66
C PRO A 565 26.29 -0.89 -14.87
N LEU A 566 27.20 -1.73 -14.37
CA LEU A 566 28.51 -1.29 -13.91
C LEU A 566 29.50 -1.40 -15.07
N GLU A 567 30.34 -0.38 -15.24
CA GLU A 567 31.35 -0.27 -16.30
C GLU A 567 32.45 -1.33 -16.16
N ARG A 568 32.81 -1.68 -14.93
CA ARG A 568 33.84 -2.68 -14.65
C ARG A 568 33.43 -4.06 -15.17
N LYS A 569 34.38 -4.70 -15.87
CA LYS A 569 34.25 -6.07 -16.38
C LYS A 569 35.26 -6.98 -15.71
N PHE A 570 34.85 -8.22 -15.45
CA PHE A 570 35.64 -9.20 -14.71
C PHE A 570 35.95 -10.42 -15.57
N LYS A 571 37.06 -11.09 -15.28
CA LYS A 571 37.40 -12.38 -15.88
C LYS A 571 36.80 -13.52 -15.06
N VAL A 572 36.48 -14.63 -15.72
CA VAL A 572 36.14 -15.88 -15.03
C VAL A 572 37.30 -16.28 -14.10
N GLY A 573 36.98 -16.61 -12.85
CA GLY A 573 37.93 -16.94 -11.79
C GLY A 573 38.63 -15.73 -11.16
N GLU A 574 38.32 -14.50 -11.57
CA GLU A 574 38.75 -13.30 -10.87
C GLU A 574 38.06 -13.21 -9.50
N SER A 575 38.81 -12.76 -8.49
CA SER A 575 38.26 -12.42 -7.19
C SER A 575 37.69 -11.02 -7.25
N ILE A 576 36.45 -10.85 -6.80
CA ILE A 576 35.70 -9.60 -6.85
C ILE A 576 35.33 -9.21 -5.43
N ASP A 577 35.82 -8.07 -4.97
CA ASP A 577 35.42 -7.48 -3.70
C ASP A 577 34.10 -6.74 -3.87
N VAL A 578 33.12 -7.03 -3.00
CA VAL A 578 31.81 -6.39 -3.00
C VAL A 578 31.50 -5.87 -1.61
N GLU A 579 31.10 -4.60 -1.54
CA GLU A 579 30.53 -4.02 -0.33
C GLU A 579 29.04 -3.78 -0.53
N ILE A 580 28.25 -4.11 0.49
CA ILE A 580 26.80 -3.92 0.52
C ILE A 580 26.42 -3.23 1.82
N TYR A 581 25.74 -2.09 1.73
CA TYR A 581 25.20 -1.39 2.90
C TYR A 581 23.92 -0.64 2.53
N VAL A 582 23.21 -0.15 3.54
CA VAL A 582 22.02 0.69 3.37
C VAL A 582 22.27 2.05 3.98
N ASP A 583 22.07 3.10 3.20
CA ASP A 583 22.13 4.49 3.66
C ASP A 583 21.00 5.28 2.97
N ASP A 584 20.36 6.20 3.68
CA ASP A 584 19.31 7.08 3.13
C ASP A 584 18.24 6.39 2.25
N GLN A 585 17.76 5.21 2.66
CA GLN A 585 16.80 4.37 1.91
C GLN A 585 17.32 3.90 0.55
N GLN A 586 18.63 3.73 0.42
CA GLN A 586 19.28 3.20 -0.76
C GLN A 586 20.15 2.02 -0.36
N VAL A 587 20.07 0.94 -1.13
CA VAL A 587 21.05 -0.14 -1.04
C VAL A 587 22.21 0.24 -1.94
N HIS A 588 23.40 0.34 -1.36
CA HIS A 588 24.64 0.60 -2.08
C HIS A 588 25.32 -0.73 -2.38
N PHE A 589 25.69 -0.93 -3.65
CA PHE A 589 26.51 -2.02 -4.13
C PHE A 589 27.82 -1.44 -4.66
N TRP A 590 28.94 -1.72 -3.99
CA TRP A 590 30.26 -1.25 -4.39
C TRP A 590 31.12 -2.42 -4.89
N LEU A 591 31.82 -2.25 -6.03
CA LEU A 591 32.70 -3.27 -6.61
C LEU A 591 34.17 -2.82 -6.66
N GLY A 592 35.03 -3.50 -5.92
CA GLY A 592 36.47 -3.25 -5.85
C GLY A 592 36.94 -2.52 -4.59
N ASP A 593 38.24 -2.21 -4.55
CA ASP A 593 38.92 -1.47 -3.46
C ASP A 593 38.55 0.04 -3.47
N ASP A 594 39.38 0.90 -2.85
CA ASP A 594 39.17 2.34 -2.62
C ASP A 594 38.75 3.19 -3.86
N ASP A 595 39.01 2.72 -5.09
CA ASP A 595 38.62 3.35 -6.36
C ASP A 595 37.45 2.61 -7.06
N GLY A 596 36.67 1.84 -6.32
CA GLY A 596 35.63 0.96 -6.84
C GLY A 596 34.47 1.68 -7.53
N GLU A 597 33.62 0.91 -8.20
CA GLU A 597 32.42 1.42 -8.85
C GLU A 597 31.19 1.08 -8.01
N GLY A 598 30.41 2.11 -7.68
CA GLY A 598 29.19 2.00 -6.89
C GLY A 598 27.91 2.15 -7.69
N ARG A 599 26.86 1.46 -7.26
CA ARG A 599 25.48 1.72 -7.66
C ARG A 599 24.58 1.75 -6.44
N GLU A 600 23.53 2.56 -6.56
CA GLU A 600 22.56 2.80 -5.50
C GLU A 600 21.19 2.42 -6.04
N GLU A 601 20.43 1.63 -5.26
CA GLU A 601 19.07 1.23 -5.61
C GLU A 601 18.12 1.69 -4.52
N PRO A 602 17.07 2.46 -4.84
CA PRO A 602 16.14 2.98 -3.83
C PRO A 602 15.30 1.85 -3.25
N VAL A 603 15.29 1.72 -1.93
CA VAL A 603 14.53 0.70 -1.20
C VAL A 603 13.43 1.33 -0.36
N LEU A 604 12.19 0.92 -0.65
CA LEU A 604 10.99 1.33 0.10
C LEU A 604 10.52 0.24 1.08
N PHE A 605 11.44 -0.64 1.46
CA PHE A 605 11.17 -1.80 2.32
C PHE A 605 12.23 -1.90 3.42
N PRO A 606 11.90 -2.51 4.57
CA PRO A 606 12.85 -2.69 5.66
C PRO A 606 13.86 -3.79 5.29
N ALA A 607 15.05 -3.39 4.82
CA ALA A 607 16.14 -4.31 4.50
C ALA A 607 16.54 -5.13 5.74
N GLY A 608 16.38 -6.46 5.66
CA GLY A 608 16.67 -7.37 6.77
C GLY A 608 17.30 -8.70 6.35
N LEU A 609 17.38 -8.95 5.05
CA LEU A 609 17.82 -10.23 4.50
C LEU A 609 18.74 -10.01 3.29
N LEU A 610 19.89 -10.68 3.30
CA LEU A 610 20.80 -10.79 2.17
C LEU A 610 20.64 -12.20 1.58
N SER A 611 20.19 -12.27 0.33
CA SER A 611 20.14 -13.52 -0.42
C SER A 611 21.31 -13.63 -1.39
N LEU A 612 21.96 -14.80 -1.40
CA LEU A 612 23.03 -15.15 -2.33
C LEU A 612 22.49 -16.27 -3.23
N THR A 613 22.30 -15.99 -4.50
CA THR A 613 21.88 -16.99 -5.49
C THR A 613 23.03 -17.28 -6.43
N CYS A 614 23.37 -18.55 -6.57
CA CYS A 614 24.29 -19.07 -7.58
C CYS A 614 23.50 -19.94 -8.56
N SER A 615 23.83 -19.95 -9.85
CA SER A 615 23.18 -20.85 -10.82
C SER A 615 24.14 -21.53 -11.81
N THR A 616 24.69 -20.78 -12.76
CA THR A 616 25.41 -21.32 -13.93
C THR A 616 26.94 -21.23 -13.81
N ALA A 617 27.47 -21.19 -12.58
CA ALA A 617 28.89 -21.19 -12.28
C ALA A 617 29.16 -21.85 -10.90
N ASP A 618 30.41 -22.20 -10.64
CA ASP A 618 30.86 -22.49 -9.28
C ASP A 618 31.09 -21.14 -8.57
N CYS A 619 30.31 -20.88 -7.52
CA CYS A 619 30.38 -19.65 -6.76
C CYS A 619 31.10 -19.87 -5.43
N SER A 620 32.15 -19.11 -5.17
CA SER A 620 32.79 -19.03 -3.85
C SER A 620 32.53 -17.65 -3.25
N PHE A 621 32.11 -17.61 -1.99
CA PHE A 621 31.90 -16.39 -1.22
C PHE A 621 32.75 -16.45 0.03
N LYS A 622 33.39 -15.36 0.41
CA LYS A 622 34.06 -15.21 1.69
C LYS A 622 33.67 -13.88 2.33
N PHE A 623 33.04 -13.93 3.50
CA PHE A 623 32.73 -12.72 4.28
C PHE A 623 34.00 -12.22 4.98
N GLU A 624 34.26 -10.92 4.92
CA GLU A 624 35.47 -10.27 5.47
C GLU A 624 35.17 -9.25 6.58
#